data_AF-A0A7V0Z5A7-F1
#
_entry.id   AF-A0A7V0Z5A7-F1
#
_cell.length_a   1.000
_cell.length_b   1.000
_cell.length_c   1.000
_cell.angle_alpha   90.00
_cell.angle_beta   90.00
_cell.angle_gamma   90.00
#
_symmetry.space_group_name_H-M   'P 1'
#
loop_
_entity.id
_entity.type
_entity.pdbx_description
1 polymer ?
#
loop_
_entity_poly.entity_id
_entity_poly.type
_entity_poly.pdbx_seq_one_letter_code
_entity_poly.pdbx_strand_id
1 'polypeptide(L)'
;MIPGWAGHVDPFYDFRGQNSFRESEPLLPEERFDPYTGNITLVYTDVYLPRDGGLDLKIMRVYNSAIRRYYDGTRVYVPDSWVGLGWSLHMGKLVDPPAMNDYKYIEMPDGSKHTFYSHPDNPGLKWISKEYWILHDRGDFYELLFTNGTKWVFFKNIVGRIPEPAGPYDYYPTQQIIDPSGNVINIFYQVINNQTLIQRIEEASNRIIYFHYDTGGMMNLNSIEIYPENKFYRYYYQDIGGGYSLLKKVQLPGDPTNYYSYQYNYTSGGLTPNEIYEVYNPWGGKVTYSFTTRTIQGRNYRVMGQRTVSAPGGTWSIAYSVISSPEGYLDSTTVTDPYGTKTSFIMYGYPYNPTPGNYWKLGLT
;
A
#
# COMPACT_ATOMS: atom_id res chain seq x y z
N MET A 1 21.64 8.86 11.98
CA MET A 1 21.32 8.02 13.15
C MET A 1 19.86 7.61 13.02
N ILE A 2 19.56 6.32 12.99
CA ILE A 2 18.17 5.85 13.09
C ILE A 2 17.81 5.94 14.57
N PRO A 3 16.81 6.74 14.97
CA PRO A 3 16.40 6.81 16.37
C PRO A 3 15.82 5.46 16.78
N GLY A 4 16.60 4.67 17.53
CA GLY A 4 16.19 3.38 18.09
C GLY A 4 15.31 3.49 19.33
N TRP A 5 14.56 4.58 19.47
CA TRP A 5 13.69 4.83 20.61
C TRP A 5 12.34 5.38 20.13
N ALA A 6 11.52 4.49 19.59
CA ALA A 6 10.08 4.66 19.64
C ALA A 6 9.51 3.37 20.23
N GLY A 7 8.92 3.45 21.42
CA GLY A 7 8.09 2.38 22.00
C GLY A 7 6.79 2.13 21.21
N HIS A 8 6.80 2.41 19.91
CA HIS A 8 5.68 2.34 19.01
C HIS A 8 6.10 1.60 17.74
N VAL A 9 5.48 0.43 17.58
CA VAL A 9 5.43 -0.39 16.35
C VAL A 9 6.77 -1.07 16.03
N ASP A 10 6.72 -2.35 15.68
CA ASP A 10 7.84 -2.99 14.99
C ASP A 10 7.63 -2.71 13.49
N PRO A 11 8.22 -1.63 12.93
CA PRO A 11 7.98 -1.25 11.55
C PRO A 11 8.58 -2.27 10.56
N PHE A 12 9.35 -3.26 11.05
CA PHE A 12 10.02 -4.20 10.20
C PHE A 12 9.08 -5.33 9.78
N TYR A 13 8.37 -5.96 10.73
CA TYR A 13 7.44 -7.07 10.47
C TYR A 13 5.99 -6.63 10.17
N ASP A 14 5.58 -5.43 10.58
CA ASP A 14 4.26 -4.83 10.23
C ASP A 14 4.40 -3.82 9.07
N PHE A 15 5.46 -3.93 8.25
CA PHE A 15 5.60 -3.08 7.09
C PHE A 15 4.48 -3.36 6.08
N ARG A 16 3.70 -2.31 5.77
CA ARG A 16 2.62 -2.35 4.77
C ARG A 16 2.99 -1.49 3.57
N GLY A 17 2.68 -2.00 2.39
CA GLY A 17 3.02 -1.40 1.12
C GLY A 17 4.34 -1.94 0.56
N GLN A 18 4.98 -1.15 -0.30
CA GLN A 18 6.26 -1.50 -0.90
C GLN A 18 7.42 -0.77 -0.21
N ASN A 19 8.50 -1.50 0.06
CA ASN A 19 9.73 -0.91 0.57
C ASN A 19 10.74 -0.89 -0.57
N SER A 20 11.05 0.29 -1.10
CA SER A 20 12.03 0.45 -2.19
C SER A 20 13.45 0.03 -1.82
N PHE A 21 13.72 -0.23 -0.54
CA PHE A 21 15.00 -0.69 -0.01
C PHE A 21 14.99 -2.17 0.40
N ARG A 22 13.93 -2.92 0.08
CA ARG A 22 13.88 -4.37 0.28
C ARG A 22 13.79 -5.06 -1.07
N GLU A 23 14.44 -6.21 -1.15
CA GLU A 23 14.29 -7.10 -2.28
C GLU A 23 12.85 -7.60 -2.34
N SER A 24 12.32 -7.67 -3.56
CA SER A 24 10.98 -8.20 -3.82
C SER A 24 11.08 -9.18 -4.96
N GLU A 25 10.32 -10.27 -4.89
CA GLU A 25 10.30 -11.33 -5.90
C GLU A 25 8.98 -11.31 -6.68
N PRO A 26 8.86 -10.48 -7.74
CA PRO A 26 7.69 -10.47 -8.60
C PRO A 26 7.70 -11.67 -9.55
N LEU A 27 6.57 -12.37 -9.67
CA LEU A 27 6.34 -13.30 -10.79
C LEU A 27 5.34 -12.75 -11.80
N LEU A 28 4.49 -11.81 -11.36
CA LEU A 28 3.63 -11.02 -12.22
C LEU A 28 4.00 -9.54 -12.09
N PRO A 29 3.85 -8.75 -13.16
CA PRO A 29 4.14 -7.32 -13.13
C PRO A 29 3.39 -6.57 -12.00
N GLU A 30 2.16 -6.98 -11.72
CA GLU A 30 1.25 -6.38 -10.73
C GLU A 30 1.48 -6.88 -9.30
N GLU A 31 2.41 -7.79 -9.07
CA GLU A 31 2.58 -8.44 -7.76
C GLU A 31 3.98 -8.19 -7.20
N ARG A 32 4.05 -7.99 -5.89
CA ARG A 32 5.30 -7.96 -5.13
C ARG A 32 5.15 -8.86 -3.91
N PHE A 33 6.14 -9.73 -3.71
CA PHE A 33 6.30 -10.50 -2.48
C PHE A 33 7.50 -9.95 -1.72
N ASP A 34 7.32 -9.63 -0.44
CA ASP A 34 8.41 -9.26 0.47
C ASP A 34 8.88 -10.52 1.22
N PRO A 35 10.08 -11.05 0.90
CA PRO A 35 10.62 -12.24 1.57
C PRO A 35 10.82 -12.07 3.08
N TYR A 36 10.89 -10.83 3.59
CA TYR A 36 11.10 -10.56 5.01
C TYR A 36 9.83 -10.68 5.82
N THR A 37 8.78 -9.99 5.37
CA THR A 37 7.50 -10.00 6.08
C THR A 37 6.61 -11.16 5.65
N GLY A 38 6.83 -11.74 4.47
CA GLY A 38 5.93 -12.70 3.86
C GLY A 38 4.64 -12.05 3.32
N ASN A 39 4.61 -10.71 3.25
CA ASN A 39 3.48 -9.96 2.73
C ASN A 39 3.45 -9.96 1.21
N ILE A 40 2.24 -10.02 0.67
CA ILE A 40 1.97 -9.80 -0.75
C ILE A 40 1.38 -8.41 -0.91
N THR A 41 1.89 -7.69 -1.90
CA THR A 41 1.31 -6.46 -2.40
C THR A 41 0.87 -6.68 -3.85
N LEU A 42 -0.38 -6.31 -4.16
CA LEU A 42 -0.87 -6.29 -5.54
C LEU A 42 -1.12 -4.85 -5.96
N VAL A 43 -0.71 -4.49 -7.17
CA VAL A 43 -0.81 -3.13 -7.71
C VAL A 43 -1.45 -3.18 -9.08
N TYR A 44 -2.64 -2.61 -9.19
CA TYR A 44 -3.36 -2.51 -10.45
C TYR A 44 -3.48 -1.05 -10.86
N THR A 45 -3.18 -0.76 -12.13
CA THR A 45 -3.47 0.55 -12.72
C THR A 45 -4.88 0.51 -13.28
N ASP A 46 -5.76 1.30 -12.68
CA ASP A 46 -7.15 1.40 -13.14
C ASP A 46 -7.19 2.39 -14.29
N VAL A 47 -6.75 3.62 -14.05
CA VAL A 47 -6.71 4.66 -15.07
C VAL A 47 -5.25 4.96 -15.42
N TYR A 48 -4.94 4.94 -16.72
CA TYR A 48 -3.70 5.47 -17.27
C TYR A 48 -4.03 6.51 -18.33
N LEU A 49 -3.64 7.76 -18.06
CA LEU A 49 -3.81 8.88 -18.97
C LEU A 49 -2.44 9.46 -19.30
N PRO A 50 -1.88 9.13 -20.48
CA PRO A 50 -0.63 9.73 -20.91
C PRO A 50 -0.84 11.23 -21.21
N ARG A 51 0.24 12.02 -21.03
CA ARG A 51 0.28 13.44 -21.42
C ARG A 51 1.49 13.77 -22.27
N ASP A 52 1.35 14.87 -23.00
CA ASP A 52 2.49 15.56 -23.62
C ASP A 52 3.43 16.11 -22.53
N GLY A 53 4.74 15.96 -22.72
CA GLY A 53 5.74 16.40 -21.74
C GLY A 53 6.06 15.38 -20.63
N GLY A 54 5.44 14.19 -20.65
CA GLY A 54 5.79 13.08 -19.75
C GLY A 54 5.14 13.09 -18.37
N LEU A 55 4.19 14.00 -18.11
CA LEU A 55 3.39 14.02 -16.89
C LEU A 55 2.21 13.03 -16.99
N ASP A 56 2.51 11.75 -16.96
CA ASP A 56 1.48 10.71 -17.02
C ASP A 56 0.70 10.61 -15.70
N LEU A 57 -0.63 10.53 -15.80
CA LEU A 57 -1.48 10.28 -14.64
C LEU A 57 -1.82 8.79 -14.56
N LYS A 58 -1.50 8.19 -13.41
CA LYS A 58 -1.87 6.82 -13.05
C LYS A 58 -2.74 6.85 -11.80
N ILE A 59 -3.93 6.27 -11.89
CA ILE A 59 -4.76 5.96 -10.72
C ILE A 59 -4.59 4.47 -10.46
N MET A 60 -4.08 4.17 -9.27
CA MET A 60 -3.66 2.82 -8.91
C MET A 60 -4.43 2.38 -7.67
N ARG A 61 -4.83 1.11 -7.66
CA ARG A 61 -5.29 0.45 -6.44
C ARG A 61 -4.24 -0.54 -5.97
N VAL A 62 -4.01 -0.55 -4.67
CA VAL A 62 -2.97 -1.35 -4.05
C VAL A 62 -3.60 -2.22 -2.97
N TYR A 63 -3.42 -3.53 -3.06
CA TYR A 63 -3.77 -4.45 -1.99
C TYR A 63 -2.52 -4.80 -1.18
N ASN A 64 -2.67 -4.94 0.14
CA ASN A 64 -1.63 -5.50 1.00
C ASN A 64 -2.22 -6.62 1.89
N SER A 65 -1.55 -7.77 1.94
CA SER A 65 -2.03 -8.93 2.70
C SER A 65 -1.90 -8.77 4.22
N ALA A 66 -1.10 -7.82 4.73
CA ALA A 66 -1.05 -7.48 6.15
C ALA A 66 -2.25 -6.62 6.58
N ILE A 67 -3.45 -7.15 6.37
CA ILE A 67 -4.72 -6.56 6.81
C ILE A 67 -4.95 -6.66 8.33
N ARG A 68 -3.99 -7.28 9.04
CA ARG A 68 -3.89 -7.28 10.49
C ARG A 68 -2.46 -7.00 10.89
N ARG A 69 -2.32 -6.21 11.94
CA ARG A 69 -1.03 -5.94 12.60
C ARG A 69 -0.46 -7.19 13.27
N TYR A 70 -1.30 -7.93 14.01
CA TYR A 70 -1.00 -9.25 14.56
C TYR A 70 -2.19 -10.18 14.35
N TYR A 71 -1.93 -11.47 14.25
CA TYR A 71 -2.93 -12.53 14.18
C TYR A 71 -3.21 -13.07 15.59
N ASP A 72 -3.75 -12.22 16.46
CA ASP A 72 -3.99 -12.48 17.89
C ASP A 72 -5.48 -12.62 18.26
N GLY A 73 -6.39 -12.59 17.28
CA GLY A 73 -7.82 -12.69 17.51
C GLY A 73 -8.68 -11.93 16.50
N THR A 74 -9.81 -11.38 16.96
CA THR A 74 -10.91 -10.86 16.11
C THR A 74 -10.68 -9.46 15.54
N ARG A 75 -9.67 -8.73 16.03
CA ARG A 75 -9.51 -7.31 15.69
C ARG A 75 -8.79 -7.14 14.36
N VAL A 76 -9.50 -6.56 13.40
CA VAL A 76 -8.89 -5.97 12.21
C VAL A 76 -8.30 -4.62 12.65
N TYR A 77 -6.98 -4.49 12.55
CA TYR A 77 -6.26 -3.28 12.97
C TYR A 77 -5.98 -2.32 11.80
N VAL A 78 -6.40 -2.70 10.59
CA VAL A 78 -6.27 -1.87 9.40
C VAL A 78 -7.63 -1.22 9.12
N PRO A 79 -7.70 0.11 8.95
CA PRO A 79 -8.94 0.75 8.55
C PRO A 79 -9.42 0.19 7.21
N ASP A 80 -10.73 0.00 7.07
CA ASP A 80 -11.29 -0.16 5.74
C ASP A 80 -11.06 1.13 4.95
N SER A 81 -10.65 0.99 3.69
CA SER A 81 -10.66 2.14 2.79
C SER A 81 -11.98 2.14 2.02
N TRP A 82 -12.28 3.23 1.32
CA TRP A 82 -13.39 3.24 0.37
C TRP A 82 -13.18 2.28 -0.82
N VAL A 83 -12.06 1.57 -0.92
CA VAL A 83 -11.85 0.48 -1.89
C VAL A 83 -11.80 -0.91 -1.24
N GLY A 84 -12.25 -1.05 0.01
CA GLY A 84 -12.40 -2.33 0.70
C GLY A 84 -11.14 -2.76 1.47
N LEU A 85 -11.31 -3.81 2.30
CA LEU A 85 -10.34 -4.17 3.31
C LEU A 85 -9.05 -4.66 2.66
N GLY A 86 -7.93 -4.09 3.13
CA GLY A 86 -6.60 -4.35 2.60
C GLY A 86 -6.27 -3.63 1.30
N TRP A 87 -7.24 -2.96 0.69
CA TRP A 87 -7.03 -2.12 -0.48
C TRP A 87 -6.80 -0.67 -0.08
N SER A 88 -6.03 0.05 -0.89
CA SER A 88 -5.91 1.50 -0.85
C SER A 88 -5.95 2.06 -2.28
N LEU A 89 -6.48 3.28 -2.41
CA LEU A 89 -6.45 4.09 -3.62
C LEU A 89 -6.32 5.55 -3.19
N HIS A 90 -5.20 6.19 -3.51
CA HIS A 90 -4.95 7.60 -3.24
C HIS A 90 -3.93 8.19 -4.22
N MET A 91 -3.87 9.52 -4.30
CA MET A 91 -2.90 10.23 -5.15
C MET A 91 -1.61 10.63 -4.42
N GLY A 92 -1.44 10.12 -3.20
CA GLY A 92 -0.30 10.38 -2.32
C GLY A 92 -0.79 10.90 -0.97
N LYS A 93 -0.20 10.41 0.13
CA LYS A 93 -0.58 10.81 1.49
C LYS A 93 0.66 11.10 2.30
N LEU A 94 0.87 12.35 2.66
CA LEU A 94 1.92 12.74 3.58
C LEU A 94 1.41 12.53 5.01
N VAL A 95 2.02 11.61 5.74
CA VAL A 95 1.63 11.28 7.12
C VAL A 95 2.51 12.06 8.10
N ASP A 96 1.86 12.67 9.09
CA ASP A 96 2.49 13.49 10.12
C ASP A 96 2.09 13.02 11.52
N PRO A 97 2.83 12.06 12.12
CA PRO A 97 2.46 11.46 13.40
C PRO A 97 2.58 12.47 14.58
N PRO A 98 1.55 12.61 15.44
CA PRO A 98 1.49 13.64 16.49
C PRO A 98 2.33 13.37 17.75
N ALA A 99 3.07 12.25 17.84
CA ALA A 99 3.83 11.91 19.05
C ALA A 99 5.20 11.26 18.77
N MET A 100 6.24 11.87 19.36
CA MET A 100 7.58 11.33 19.62
C MET A 100 8.59 11.14 18.47
N ASN A 101 8.40 11.63 17.24
CA ASN A 101 9.33 11.26 16.17
C ASN A 101 9.72 12.39 15.21
N ASP A 102 11.04 12.59 15.07
CA ASP A 102 11.71 13.30 13.98
C ASP A 102 11.57 12.54 12.64
N TYR A 103 10.38 12.09 12.29
CA TYR A 103 10.14 11.57 10.94
C TYR A 103 8.72 11.81 10.47
N LYS A 104 8.62 12.13 9.17
CA LYS A 104 7.38 12.11 8.39
C LYS A 104 7.53 11.03 7.34
N TYR A 105 6.45 10.59 6.70
CA TYR A 105 6.59 9.73 5.52
C TYR A 105 5.51 10.03 4.49
N ILE A 106 5.85 9.81 3.22
CA ILE A 106 4.89 9.82 2.12
C ILE A 106 4.55 8.37 1.77
N GLU A 107 3.26 8.07 1.65
CA GLU A 107 2.78 6.88 0.95
C GLU A 107 2.41 7.30 -0.48
N MET A 108 3.08 6.70 -1.46
CA MET A 108 2.88 6.95 -2.89
C MET A 108 1.69 6.13 -3.42
N PRO A 109 1.08 6.49 -4.57
CA PRO A 109 -0.06 5.77 -5.14
C PRO A 109 0.16 4.28 -5.41
N ASP A 110 1.40 3.85 -5.61
CA ASP A 110 1.78 2.44 -5.78
C ASP A 110 1.95 1.69 -4.43
N GLY A 111 1.68 2.37 -3.32
CA GLY A 111 1.79 1.86 -1.95
C GLY A 111 3.21 1.90 -1.41
N SER A 112 4.20 2.44 -2.14
CA SER A 112 5.54 2.61 -1.60
C SER A 112 5.57 3.68 -0.51
N LYS A 113 6.38 3.45 0.54
CA LYS A 113 6.52 4.38 1.66
C LYS A 113 7.93 4.91 1.75
N HIS A 114 8.05 6.24 1.83
CA HIS A 114 9.34 6.92 1.91
C HIS A 114 9.39 7.80 3.14
N THR A 115 10.31 7.48 4.05
CA THR A 115 10.53 8.20 5.30
C THR A 115 11.41 9.42 5.07
N PHE A 116 11.02 10.54 5.67
CA PHE A 116 11.77 11.78 5.71
C PHE A 116 12.37 12.00 7.09
N TYR A 117 13.57 12.56 7.11
CA TYR A 117 14.32 12.91 8.31
C TYR A 117 14.59 14.41 8.34
N SER A 118 14.68 14.98 9.54
CA SER A 118 14.89 16.42 9.71
C SER A 118 16.19 16.87 9.03
N HIS A 119 16.12 17.93 8.23
CA HIS A 119 17.26 18.46 7.49
C HIS A 119 18.07 19.43 8.38
N PRO A 120 19.42 19.35 8.43
CA PRO A 120 20.24 20.19 9.29
C PRO A 120 20.13 21.69 9.00
N ASP A 121 20.02 22.09 7.72
CA ASP A 121 19.91 23.51 7.34
C ASP A 121 18.67 24.25 7.89
N ASN A 122 17.56 23.55 8.16
CA ASN A 122 16.34 24.17 8.70
C ASN A 122 15.47 23.11 9.39
N PRO A 123 15.88 22.66 10.60
CA PRO A 123 15.24 21.56 11.28
C PRO A 123 13.78 21.90 11.61
N GLY A 124 12.88 20.93 11.41
CA GLY A 124 11.44 21.09 11.62
C GLY A 124 10.68 21.65 10.42
N LEU A 125 11.29 22.52 9.60
CA LEU A 125 10.66 23.10 8.40
C LEU A 125 11.15 22.49 7.07
N LYS A 126 12.28 21.77 7.10
CA LYS A 126 12.84 21.07 5.94
C LYS A 126 13.20 19.65 6.33
N TRP A 127 12.88 18.72 5.45
CA TRP A 127 13.08 17.29 5.64
C TRP A 127 13.63 16.66 4.36
N ILE A 128 14.35 15.54 4.49
CA ILE A 128 14.98 14.83 3.38
C ILE A 128 14.76 13.32 3.48
N SER A 129 14.45 12.68 2.35
CA SER A 129 14.35 11.22 2.25
C SER A 129 15.67 10.57 1.82
N LYS A 130 15.74 9.23 1.84
CA LYS A 130 16.92 8.49 1.35
C LYS A 130 17.13 8.61 -0.16
N GLU A 131 16.06 8.91 -0.89
CA GLU A 131 16.03 9.18 -2.32
C GLU A 131 16.40 10.62 -2.66
N TYR A 132 16.81 11.41 -1.64
CA TYR A 132 17.13 12.84 -1.76
C TYR A 132 15.92 13.69 -2.17
N TRP A 133 14.70 13.24 -1.89
CA TRP A 133 13.52 14.07 -2.04
C TRP A 133 13.46 15.07 -0.87
N ILE A 134 13.08 16.31 -1.17
CA ILE A 134 13.07 17.39 -0.19
C ILE A 134 11.63 17.75 0.12
N LEU A 135 11.26 17.70 1.40
CA LEU A 135 9.96 18.13 1.88
C LEU A 135 10.11 19.42 2.67
N HIS A 136 9.37 20.46 2.27
CA HIS A 136 9.30 21.75 2.94
C HIS A 136 7.94 21.92 3.62
N ASP A 137 7.95 22.34 4.89
CA ASP A 137 6.80 22.93 5.53
C ASP A 137 6.76 24.42 5.21
N ARG A 138 5.72 24.87 4.51
CA ARG A 138 5.52 26.27 4.10
C ARG A 138 4.50 27.00 4.97
N GLY A 139 4.13 26.44 6.12
CA GLY A 139 3.09 26.98 7.00
C GLY A 139 1.73 26.39 6.63
N ASP A 140 1.12 26.87 5.54
CA ASP A 140 -0.24 26.46 5.13
C ASP A 140 -0.28 25.18 4.29
N PHE A 141 0.87 24.76 3.76
CA PHE A 141 1.00 23.56 2.94
C PHE A 141 2.38 22.93 3.09
N TYR A 142 2.46 21.65 2.73
CA TYR A 142 3.71 20.97 2.47
C TYR A 142 4.02 20.97 0.97
N GLU A 143 5.31 21.11 0.64
CA GLU A 143 5.84 21.00 -0.71
C GLU A 143 6.89 19.89 -0.75
N LEU A 144 6.64 18.85 -1.56
CA LEU A 144 7.58 17.76 -1.80
C LEU A 144 8.21 17.93 -3.19
N LEU A 145 9.54 18.09 -3.23
CA LEU A 145 10.34 18.18 -4.44
C LEU A 145 11.04 16.84 -4.69
N PHE A 146 10.75 16.25 -5.85
CA PHE A 146 11.41 15.05 -6.35
C PHE A 146 12.71 15.40 -7.09
N THR A 147 13.64 14.45 -7.19
CA THR A 147 14.93 14.62 -7.88
C THR A 147 14.79 14.89 -9.37
N ASN A 148 13.66 14.51 -9.98
CA ASN A 148 13.34 14.82 -11.38
C ASN A 148 12.74 16.23 -11.57
N GLY A 149 12.62 17.03 -10.51
CA GLY A 149 12.06 18.38 -10.53
C GLY A 149 10.53 18.47 -10.41
N THR A 150 9.83 17.33 -10.38
CA THR A 150 8.38 17.30 -10.10
C THR A 150 8.13 17.78 -8.67
N LYS A 151 7.03 18.49 -8.45
CA LYS A 151 6.61 19.00 -7.15
C LYS A 151 5.22 18.50 -6.80
N TRP A 152 5.04 18.03 -5.58
CA TRP A 152 3.73 17.68 -5.02
C TRP A 152 3.38 18.64 -3.89
N VAL A 153 2.13 19.09 -3.85
CA VAL A 153 1.62 20.06 -2.88
C VAL A 153 0.51 19.44 -2.04
N PHE A 154 0.60 19.64 -0.73
CA PHE A 154 -0.35 19.16 0.28
C PHE A 154 -0.79 20.34 1.17
N PHE A 155 -1.87 21.03 0.80
CA PHE A 155 -2.50 22.04 1.63
C PHE A 155 -3.08 21.42 2.91
N LYS A 156 -2.86 22.09 4.04
CA LYS A 156 -3.26 21.64 5.37
C LYS A 156 -4.75 21.88 5.68
N ASN A 157 -5.48 22.49 4.76
CA ASN A 157 -6.92 22.73 4.88
C ASN A 157 -7.77 21.45 4.72
N ILE A 158 -7.19 20.38 4.16
CA ILE A 158 -7.82 19.07 4.06
C ILE A 158 -6.91 18.06 4.77
N VAL A 159 -7.47 17.41 5.79
CA VAL A 159 -6.78 16.43 6.62
C VAL A 159 -7.60 15.16 6.65
N GLY A 160 -6.94 14.02 6.46
CA GLY A 160 -7.52 12.72 6.75
C GLY A 160 -6.87 12.09 7.99
N ARG A 161 -7.49 11.04 8.52
CA ARG A 161 -7.00 10.33 9.70
C ARG A 161 -6.75 8.87 9.41
N ILE A 162 -5.60 8.35 9.84
CA ILE A 162 -5.25 6.93 9.86
C ILE A 162 -5.48 6.45 11.30
N PRO A 163 -6.45 5.56 11.55
CA PRO A 163 -6.60 4.94 12.86
C PRO A 163 -5.37 4.12 13.21
N GLU A 164 -4.78 4.39 14.37
CA GLU A 164 -3.68 3.62 14.93
C GLU A 164 -4.00 3.27 16.39
N PRO A 165 -3.48 2.15 16.93
CA PRO A 165 -3.70 1.78 18.33
C PRO A 165 -3.22 2.85 19.33
N ALA A 166 -2.27 3.68 18.90
CA ALA A 166 -1.71 4.79 19.67
C ALA A 166 -2.59 6.05 19.72
N GLY A 167 -3.67 6.07 18.92
CA GLY A 167 -4.39 7.28 18.54
C GLY A 167 -4.19 7.60 17.05
N PRO A 168 -5.15 8.25 16.39
CA PRO A 168 -5.10 8.45 14.95
C PRO A 168 -3.94 9.35 14.54
N TYR A 169 -3.32 9.05 13.40
CA TYR A 169 -2.35 9.94 12.75
C TYR A 169 -3.06 10.79 11.71
N ASP A 170 -2.68 12.06 11.63
CA ASP A 170 -3.14 12.93 10.56
C ASP A 170 -2.32 12.65 9.30
N TYR A 171 -2.99 12.73 8.15
CA TYR A 171 -2.36 12.75 6.85
C TYR A 171 -2.91 13.86 5.98
N TYR A 172 -2.06 14.38 5.11
CA TYR A 172 -2.36 15.41 4.13
C TYR A 172 -2.34 14.77 2.74
N PRO A 173 -3.47 14.71 2.03
CA PRO A 173 -3.50 14.12 0.70
C PRO A 173 -2.94 15.08 -0.35
N THR A 174 -2.28 14.55 -1.40
CA THR A 174 -1.76 15.37 -2.50
C THR A 174 -2.90 16.08 -3.21
N GLN A 175 -2.83 17.40 -3.35
CA GLN A 175 -3.84 18.19 -4.07
C GLN A 175 -3.31 18.82 -5.36
N GLN A 176 -1.99 18.93 -5.53
CA GLN A 176 -1.39 19.32 -6.81
C GLN A 176 -0.15 18.50 -7.12
N ILE A 177 0.01 18.15 -8.40
CA ILE A 177 1.23 17.60 -8.98
C ILE A 177 1.66 18.55 -10.09
N ILE A 178 2.89 19.04 -10.02
CA ILE A 178 3.44 20.05 -10.92
C ILE A 178 4.73 19.51 -11.52
N ASP A 179 4.80 19.41 -12.84
CA ASP A 179 6.02 18.98 -13.52
C ASP A 179 7.05 20.13 -13.67
N PRO A 180 8.30 19.85 -14.08
CA PRO A 180 9.31 20.89 -14.30
C PRO A 180 8.95 21.94 -15.37
N SER A 181 8.05 21.59 -16.30
CA SER A 181 7.56 22.48 -17.35
C SER A 181 6.42 23.39 -16.87
N GLY A 182 5.92 23.18 -15.65
CA GLY A 182 4.83 23.96 -15.05
C GLY A 182 3.43 23.43 -15.35
N ASN A 183 3.29 22.24 -15.96
CA ASN A 183 1.99 21.61 -16.12
C ASN A 183 1.48 21.13 -14.75
N VAL A 184 0.19 21.36 -14.49
CA VAL A 184 -0.43 21.02 -13.21
C VAL A 184 -1.51 19.96 -13.40
N ILE A 185 -1.58 19.03 -12.44
CA ILE A 185 -2.72 18.16 -12.17
C ILE A 185 -3.29 18.60 -10.83
N ASN A 186 -4.57 18.97 -10.79
CA ASN A 186 -5.27 19.35 -9.57
C ASN A 186 -6.13 18.18 -9.08
N ILE A 187 -6.09 17.89 -7.79
CA ILE A 187 -6.84 16.82 -7.16
C ILE A 187 -7.71 17.44 -6.08
N PHE A 188 -9.02 17.29 -6.25
CA PHE A 188 -10.02 17.85 -5.35
C PHE A 188 -10.56 16.76 -4.45
N TYR A 189 -10.72 17.08 -3.17
CA TYR A 189 -11.24 16.17 -2.16
C TYR A 189 -12.51 16.73 -1.55
N GLN A 190 -13.31 15.82 -1.00
CA GLN A 190 -14.47 16.13 -0.18
C GLN A 190 -14.37 15.36 1.14
N VAL A 191 -14.90 15.94 2.21
CA VAL A 191 -14.95 15.27 3.52
C VAL A 191 -16.39 14.85 3.79
N ILE A 192 -16.65 13.56 3.89
CA ILE A 192 -17.97 13.02 4.22
C ILE A 192 -17.80 11.99 5.33
N ASN A 193 -18.62 12.04 6.38
CA ASN A 193 -18.52 11.15 7.55
C ASN A 193 -17.10 11.04 8.14
N ASN A 194 -16.37 12.16 8.21
CA ASN A 194 -14.96 12.24 8.63
C ASN A 194 -13.98 11.42 7.78
N GLN A 195 -14.35 11.04 6.56
CA GLN A 195 -13.47 10.44 5.57
C GLN A 195 -13.14 11.43 4.45
N THR A 196 -11.85 11.53 4.11
CA THR A 196 -11.34 12.45 3.10
C THR A 196 -11.28 11.76 1.75
N LEU A 197 -12.34 11.88 0.94
CA LEU A 197 -12.53 11.17 -0.33
C LEU A 197 -12.01 12.00 -1.50
N ILE A 198 -11.41 11.37 -2.52
CA ILE A 198 -11.10 12.05 -3.79
C ILE A 198 -12.43 12.37 -4.45
N GLN A 199 -12.72 13.63 -4.76
CA GLN A 199 -13.95 13.99 -5.49
C GLN A 199 -13.72 13.93 -6.99
N ARG A 200 -12.66 14.59 -7.46
CA ARG A 200 -12.29 14.62 -8.87
C ARG A 200 -10.84 15.01 -9.08
N ILE A 201 -10.31 14.67 -10.25
CA ILE A 201 -9.00 15.11 -10.72
C ILE A 201 -9.20 15.92 -11.99
N GLU A 202 -8.64 17.12 -12.03
CA GLU A 202 -8.64 17.99 -13.20
C GLU A 202 -7.22 18.07 -13.77
N GLU A 203 -7.14 17.83 -15.06
CA GLU A 203 -5.92 17.86 -15.83
C GLU A 203 -5.99 19.03 -16.83
N ALA A 204 -4.87 19.70 -17.12
CA ALA A 204 -4.88 20.87 -18.02
C ALA A 204 -5.35 20.59 -19.48
N SER A 205 -5.62 19.32 -19.85
CA SER A 205 -6.13 18.91 -21.16
C SER A 205 -7.68 18.94 -21.29
N ASN A 206 -8.39 19.58 -20.36
CA ASN A 206 -9.87 19.57 -20.24
C ASN A 206 -10.47 18.18 -19.92
N ARG A 207 -9.65 17.19 -19.55
CA ARG A 207 -10.12 15.92 -19.01
C ARG A 207 -10.41 16.06 -17.52
N ILE A 208 -11.53 15.49 -17.10
CA ILE A 208 -11.94 15.45 -15.70
C ILE A 208 -12.23 14.00 -15.32
N ILE A 209 -11.66 13.57 -14.20
CA ILE A 209 -11.89 12.23 -13.66
C ILE A 209 -12.74 12.38 -12.41
N TYR A 210 -13.93 11.81 -12.41
CA TYR A 210 -14.85 11.82 -11.28
C TYR A 210 -14.79 10.52 -10.50
N PHE A 211 -14.88 10.63 -9.18
CA PHE A 211 -14.97 9.50 -8.26
C PHE A 211 -16.34 9.51 -7.60
N HIS A 212 -17.12 8.46 -7.88
CA HIS A 212 -18.48 8.31 -7.40
C HIS A 212 -18.53 7.29 -6.28
N TYR A 213 -19.08 7.67 -5.13
CA TYR A 213 -19.15 6.82 -3.94
C TYR A 213 -20.58 6.44 -3.62
N ASP A 214 -20.76 5.29 -2.98
CA ASP A 214 -22.02 4.91 -2.38
C ASP A 214 -22.39 5.91 -1.26
N THR A 215 -23.67 6.28 -1.19
CA THR A 215 -24.18 7.31 -0.27
C THR A 215 -24.81 6.75 1.00
N GLY A 216 -24.84 5.42 1.16
CA GLY A 216 -25.38 4.74 2.34
C GLY A 216 -24.47 3.61 2.82
N GLY A 217 -24.35 3.45 4.14
CA GLY A 217 -23.49 2.42 4.74
C GLY A 217 -22.00 2.76 4.67
N MET A 218 -21.19 1.83 4.17
CA MET A 218 -19.75 1.99 3.95
C MET A 218 -19.55 2.79 2.66
N MET A 219 -18.89 3.94 2.71
CA MET A 219 -18.71 4.88 1.59
C MET A 219 -17.75 4.34 0.51
N ASN A 220 -18.10 3.18 -0.04
CA ASN A 220 -17.31 2.48 -1.04
C ASN A 220 -17.33 3.26 -2.36
N LEU A 221 -16.19 3.26 -3.05
CA LEU A 221 -16.06 3.81 -4.38
C LEU A 221 -16.90 2.96 -5.33
N ASN A 222 -17.99 3.51 -5.85
CA ASN A 222 -18.86 2.82 -6.80
C ASN A 222 -18.23 2.79 -8.20
N SER A 223 -17.73 3.95 -8.66
CA SER A 223 -17.12 4.06 -9.98
C SER A 223 -16.13 5.21 -10.13
N ILE A 224 -15.24 5.06 -11.11
CA ILE A 224 -14.43 6.15 -11.67
C ILE A 224 -14.92 6.43 -13.08
N GLU A 225 -15.20 7.69 -13.37
CA GLU A 225 -15.66 8.17 -14.67
C GLU A 225 -14.61 9.12 -15.28
N ILE A 226 -14.29 8.92 -16.55
CA ILE A 226 -13.39 9.81 -17.30
C ILE A 226 -14.21 10.60 -18.33
N TYR A 227 -14.24 11.92 -18.18
CA TYR A 227 -14.89 12.87 -19.07
C TYR A 227 -13.85 13.59 -19.97
N PRO A 228 -14.13 13.79 -21.27
CA PRO A 228 -15.39 13.51 -21.99
C PRO A 228 -15.50 12.09 -22.60
N GLU A 229 -14.55 11.19 -22.34
CA GLU A 229 -14.50 9.87 -22.97
C GLU A 229 -15.63 8.92 -22.54
N ASN A 230 -16.41 9.27 -21.50
CA ASN A 230 -17.50 8.46 -20.93
C ASN A 230 -17.06 7.01 -20.61
N LYS A 231 -15.82 6.86 -20.13
CA LYS A 231 -15.26 5.57 -19.69
C LYS A 231 -15.53 5.37 -18.20
N PHE A 232 -16.05 4.20 -17.86
CA PHE A 232 -16.40 3.83 -16.48
C PHE A 232 -15.61 2.62 -15.99
N TYR A 233 -14.97 2.78 -14.85
CA TYR A 233 -14.45 1.69 -14.04
C TYR A 233 -15.46 1.45 -12.92
N ARG A 234 -15.96 0.22 -12.80
CA ARG A 234 -17.02 -0.11 -11.81
C ARG A 234 -16.49 -1.08 -10.78
N TYR A 235 -16.74 -0.79 -9.52
CA TYR A 235 -16.26 -1.56 -8.38
C TYR A 235 -17.44 -2.23 -7.70
N TYR A 236 -17.25 -3.49 -7.32
CA TYR A 236 -18.29 -4.31 -6.71
C TYR A 236 -17.77 -4.92 -5.42
N TYR A 237 -18.57 -4.81 -4.37
CA TYR A 237 -18.17 -5.15 -3.01
C TYR A 237 -19.07 -6.22 -2.39
N GLN A 238 -18.53 -6.89 -1.38
CA GLN A 238 -19.28 -7.73 -0.45
C GLN A 238 -19.15 -7.10 0.95
N ASP A 239 -20.27 -6.73 1.55
CA ASP A 239 -20.34 -6.35 2.97
C ASP A 239 -20.06 -7.59 3.84
N ILE A 240 -19.15 -7.46 4.81
CA ILE A 240 -18.79 -8.52 5.76
C ILE A 240 -19.13 -8.16 7.21
N GLY A 241 -19.86 -7.07 7.43
CA GLY A 241 -20.25 -6.53 8.73
C GLY A 241 -19.13 -5.76 9.43
N GLY A 242 -19.46 -5.17 10.57
CA GLY A 242 -18.48 -4.45 11.41
C GLY A 242 -17.91 -3.17 10.78
N GLY A 243 -18.52 -2.65 9.72
CA GLY A 243 -17.99 -1.49 8.98
C GLY A 243 -16.92 -1.83 7.95
N TYR A 244 -16.79 -3.10 7.55
CA TYR A 244 -15.82 -3.57 6.57
C TYR A 244 -16.47 -4.19 5.32
N SER A 245 -15.86 -3.95 4.17
CA SER A 245 -16.24 -4.54 2.89
C SER A 245 -15.06 -5.21 2.19
N LEU A 246 -15.35 -6.16 1.31
CA LEU A 246 -14.36 -6.83 0.47
C LEU A 246 -14.59 -6.45 -0.99
N LEU A 247 -13.58 -5.90 -1.66
CA LEU A 247 -13.66 -5.61 -3.10
C LEU A 247 -13.65 -6.92 -3.90
N LYS A 248 -14.78 -7.29 -4.49
CA LYS A 248 -14.97 -8.58 -5.19
C LYS A 248 -14.62 -8.50 -6.67
N LYS A 249 -14.86 -7.37 -7.32
CA LYS A 249 -14.67 -7.22 -8.76
C LYS A 249 -14.40 -5.76 -9.11
N VAL A 250 -13.51 -5.55 -10.08
CA VAL A 250 -13.42 -4.27 -10.80
C VAL A 250 -13.56 -4.53 -12.29
N GLN A 251 -14.61 -3.94 -12.85
CA GLN A 251 -14.91 -4.01 -14.27
C GLN A 251 -14.28 -2.83 -14.98
N LEU A 252 -13.47 -3.12 -16.00
CA LEU A 252 -12.82 -2.12 -16.83
C LEU A 252 -13.81 -1.55 -17.86
N PRO A 253 -13.53 -0.37 -18.45
CA PRO A 253 -14.35 0.19 -19.51
C PRO A 253 -14.47 -0.77 -20.71
N GLY A 254 -15.64 -0.75 -21.36
CA GLY A 254 -15.92 -1.58 -22.54
C GLY A 254 -16.65 -2.88 -22.19
N ASP A 255 -16.04 -4.02 -22.54
CA ASP A 255 -16.67 -5.35 -22.45
C ASP A 255 -16.94 -5.76 -20.99
N PRO A 256 -18.16 -6.23 -20.63
CA PRO A 256 -18.47 -6.74 -19.29
C PRO A 256 -17.63 -7.91 -18.78
N THR A 257 -16.95 -8.63 -19.68
CA THR A 257 -16.03 -9.74 -19.39
C THR A 257 -14.60 -9.26 -19.07
N ASN A 258 -14.29 -7.99 -19.33
CA ASN A 258 -12.99 -7.38 -19.03
C ASN A 258 -12.95 -6.89 -17.56
N TYR A 259 -12.59 -7.78 -16.64
CA TYR A 259 -12.59 -7.47 -15.21
C TYR A 259 -11.50 -8.20 -14.43
N TYR A 260 -11.12 -7.60 -13.30
CA TYR A 260 -10.44 -8.29 -12.22
C TYR A 260 -11.47 -8.81 -11.22
N SER A 261 -11.26 -10.00 -10.65
CA SER A 261 -12.07 -10.46 -9.53
C SER A 261 -11.24 -11.11 -8.44
N TYR A 262 -11.73 -11.02 -7.21
CA TYR A 262 -10.98 -11.35 -6.01
C TYR A 262 -11.81 -12.28 -5.10
N GLN A 263 -11.24 -13.42 -4.71
CA GLN A 263 -11.81 -14.28 -3.68
C GLN A 263 -10.99 -14.17 -2.40
N TYR A 264 -11.69 -14.18 -1.27
CA TYR A 264 -11.14 -13.94 0.06
C TYR A 264 -11.41 -15.13 0.95
N ASN A 265 -10.51 -15.38 1.90
CA ASN A 265 -10.66 -16.38 2.95
C ASN A 265 -11.71 -15.91 3.98
N TYR A 266 -12.96 -15.81 3.53
CA TYR A 266 -14.10 -15.33 4.28
C TYR A 266 -15.07 -16.48 4.55
N THR A 267 -15.39 -16.69 5.82
CA THR A 267 -16.45 -17.58 6.32
C THR A 267 -17.35 -16.79 7.27
N SER A 268 -18.65 -16.76 7.01
CA SER A 268 -19.59 -16.05 7.90
C SER A 268 -19.56 -16.63 9.31
N GLY A 269 -19.33 -15.79 10.34
CA GLY A 269 -19.51 -16.17 11.75
C GLY A 269 -18.28 -16.70 12.50
N GLY A 270 -17.07 -16.20 12.24
CA GLY A 270 -15.86 -16.57 13.01
C GLY A 270 -14.66 -15.67 12.77
N LEU A 271 -13.47 -16.06 13.27
CA LEU A 271 -12.19 -15.45 12.93
C LEU A 271 -11.86 -15.74 11.46
N THR A 272 -12.19 -14.82 10.56
CA THR A 272 -11.91 -15.00 9.13
C THR A 272 -10.62 -14.33 8.74
N PRO A 273 -9.66 -15.05 8.15
CA PRO A 273 -8.41 -14.43 7.72
C PRO A 273 -8.64 -13.24 6.77
N ASN A 274 -9.70 -13.25 5.95
CA ASN A 274 -10.09 -12.15 5.04
C ASN A 274 -9.00 -11.74 4.04
N GLU A 275 -7.90 -12.50 3.91
CA GLU A 275 -6.91 -12.22 2.87
C GLU A 275 -7.41 -12.76 1.52
N ILE A 276 -7.01 -12.10 0.43
CA ILE A 276 -7.25 -12.59 -0.94
C ILE A 276 -6.51 -13.92 -1.12
N TYR A 277 -7.23 -15.01 -1.38
CA TYR A 277 -6.63 -16.30 -1.75
C TYR A 277 -6.68 -16.56 -3.25
N GLU A 278 -7.42 -15.77 -4.02
CA GLU A 278 -7.53 -15.95 -5.46
C GLU A 278 -7.77 -14.63 -6.20
N VAL A 279 -7.06 -14.44 -7.29
CA VAL A 279 -7.19 -13.33 -8.22
C VAL A 279 -7.44 -13.89 -9.61
N TYR A 280 -8.46 -13.36 -10.28
CA TYR A 280 -8.67 -13.55 -11.72
C TYR A 280 -8.38 -12.24 -12.44
N ASN A 281 -7.65 -12.31 -13.54
CA ASN A 281 -7.33 -11.16 -14.37
C ASN A 281 -8.17 -11.14 -15.67
N PRO A 282 -8.32 -9.98 -16.32
CA PRO A 282 -9.16 -9.88 -17.51
C PRO A 282 -8.67 -10.68 -18.71
N TRP A 283 -7.43 -11.17 -18.68
CA TRP A 283 -6.81 -11.94 -19.75
C TRP A 283 -6.93 -13.46 -19.55
N GLY A 284 -7.74 -13.91 -18.60
CA GLY A 284 -8.00 -15.34 -18.35
C GLY A 284 -6.99 -16.02 -17.43
N GLY A 285 -6.04 -15.28 -16.87
CA GLY A 285 -5.11 -15.78 -15.87
C GLY A 285 -5.72 -15.81 -14.48
N LYS A 286 -5.33 -16.82 -13.70
CA LYS A 286 -5.74 -17.01 -12.31
C LYS A 286 -4.50 -17.19 -11.43
N VAL A 287 -4.47 -16.49 -10.30
CA VAL A 287 -3.46 -16.63 -9.26
C VAL A 287 -4.13 -17.06 -7.98
N THR A 288 -3.58 -18.06 -7.30
CA THR A 288 -4.04 -18.47 -5.97
C THR A 288 -2.92 -18.37 -4.94
N TYR A 289 -3.28 -18.02 -3.72
CA TYR A 289 -2.38 -17.86 -2.59
C TYR A 289 -2.82 -18.74 -1.42
N SER A 290 -1.86 -19.35 -0.74
CA SER A 290 -2.06 -19.94 0.58
C SER A 290 -1.28 -19.13 1.62
N PHE A 291 -1.87 -19.00 2.80
CA PHE A 291 -1.28 -18.25 3.91
C PHE A 291 -1.14 -19.15 5.13
N THR A 292 0.03 -19.11 5.75
CA THR A 292 0.31 -19.77 7.02
C THR A 292 0.49 -18.73 8.12
N THR A 293 0.50 -19.20 9.37
CA THR A 293 0.75 -18.34 10.53
C THR A 293 2.16 -18.57 11.02
N ARG A 294 2.92 -17.48 11.20
CA ARG A 294 4.28 -17.48 11.75
C ARG A 294 4.29 -16.74 13.07
N THR A 295 4.91 -17.30 14.09
CA THR A 295 5.14 -16.61 15.37
C THR A 295 6.52 -15.95 15.37
N ILE A 296 6.56 -14.64 15.60
CA ILE A 296 7.78 -13.84 15.74
C ILE A 296 7.65 -13.09 17.06
N GLN A 297 8.60 -13.28 17.99
CA GLN A 297 8.57 -12.67 19.33
C GLN A 297 7.25 -12.88 20.09
N GLY A 298 6.69 -14.09 20.02
CA GLY A 298 5.41 -14.40 20.67
C GLY A 298 4.18 -13.76 20.03
N ARG A 299 4.33 -13.05 18.90
CA ARG A 299 3.21 -12.51 18.12
C ARG A 299 3.04 -13.30 16.84
N ASN A 300 1.81 -13.55 16.45
CA ASN A 300 1.48 -14.27 15.23
C ASN A 300 1.33 -13.30 14.06
N TYR A 301 1.83 -13.67 12.90
CA TYR A 301 1.74 -12.95 11.63
C TYR A 301 1.25 -13.89 10.54
N ARG A 302 0.48 -13.38 9.60
CA ARG A 302 0.01 -14.13 8.44
C ARG A 302 1.00 -13.91 7.31
N VAL A 303 1.59 -14.98 6.81
CA VAL A 303 2.63 -14.95 5.78
C VAL A 303 2.23 -15.86 4.64
N MET A 304 2.57 -15.49 3.40
CA MET A 304 2.28 -16.33 2.25
C MET A 304 3.17 -17.58 2.27
N GLY A 305 2.54 -18.75 2.11
CA GLY A 305 3.23 -20.04 2.06
C GLY A 305 3.38 -20.59 0.64
N GLN A 306 2.40 -20.37 -0.24
CA GLN A 306 2.47 -20.80 -1.63
C GLN A 306 1.69 -19.86 -2.54
N ARG A 307 2.22 -19.69 -3.76
CA ARG A 307 1.53 -19.04 -4.87
C ARG A 307 1.45 -20.01 -6.05
N THR A 308 0.31 -20.04 -6.71
CA THR A 308 0.11 -20.81 -7.94
C THR A 308 -0.49 -19.91 -9.02
N VAL A 309 0.14 -19.86 -10.19
CA VAL A 309 -0.35 -19.14 -11.37
C VAL A 309 -0.83 -20.15 -12.40
N SER A 310 -2.05 -19.97 -12.89
CA SER A 310 -2.65 -20.77 -13.96
C SER A 310 -3.06 -19.85 -15.11
N ALA A 311 -2.60 -20.17 -16.31
CA ALA A 311 -2.92 -19.46 -17.55
C ALA A 311 -3.11 -20.48 -18.69
N PRO A 312 -3.60 -20.08 -19.88
CA PRO A 312 -3.76 -21.00 -21.02
C PRO A 312 -2.47 -21.75 -21.41
N GLY A 313 -1.29 -21.24 -21.03
CA GLY A 313 0.02 -21.87 -21.27
C GLY A 313 0.49 -22.85 -20.19
N GLY A 314 -0.27 -23.08 -19.12
CA GLY A 314 0.08 -24.02 -18.05
C GLY A 314 -0.13 -23.47 -16.64
N THR A 315 0.24 -24.30 -15.66
CA THR A 315 0.19 -23.96 -14.22
C THR A 315 1.58 -24.06 -13.62
N TRP A 316 1.99 -23.02 -12.89
CA TRP A 316 3.27 -22.94 -12.17
C TRP A 316 3.01 -22.64 -10.71
N SER A 317 3.77 -23.26 -9.82
CA SER A 317 3.67 -23.01 -8.38
C SER A 317 5.03 -22.65 -7.82
N ILE A 318 5.03 -21.70 -6.90
CA ILE A 318 6.20 -21.32 -6.11
C ILE A 318 5.83 -21.46 -4.63
N ALA A 319 6.65 -22.20 -3.91
CA ALA A 319 6.50 -22.38 -2.47
C ALA A 319 7.50 -21.50 -1.72
N TYR A 320 7.03 -20.99 -0.60
CA TYR A 320 7.74 -20.07 0.28
C TYR A 320 7.82 -20.72 1.65
N SER A 321 9.03 -21.11 2.06
CA SER A 321 9.27 -21.61 3.41
C SER A 321 10.04 -20.58 4.20
N VAL A 322 9.49 -20.20 5.35
CA VAL A 322 10.17 -19.34 6.31
C VAL A 322 10.77 -20.23 7.39
N ILE A 323 12.08 -20.17 7.56
CA ILE A 323 12.78 -20.83 8.66
C ILE A 323 13.00 -19.77 9.73
N SER A 324 12.23 -19.85 10.81
CA SER A 324 12.53 -19.13 12.04
C SER A 324 13.68 -19.83 12.73
N SER A 325 14.84 -19.20 12.74
CA SER A 325 15.94 -19.65 13.57
C SER A 325 15.69 -19.20 15.03
N PRO A 326 16.31 -19.86 16.03
CA PRO A 326 16.22 -19.40 17.42
C PRO A 326 16.63 -17.92 17.54
N GLU A 327 16.11 -17.22 18.54
CA GLU A 327 16.36 -15.79 18.74
C GLU A 327 17.87 -15.47 18.73
N GLY A 328 18.31 -14.58 17.83
CA GLY A 328 19.73 -14.23 17.63
C GLY A 328 20.39 -14.82 16.38
N TYR A 329 19.68 -15.62 15.59
CA TYR A 329 20.12 -16.13 14.28
C TYR A 329 19.43 -15.40 13.11
N LEU A 330 19.98 -15.56 11.90
CA LEU A 330 19.40 -14.99 10.68
C LEU A 330 18.07 -15.70 10.37
N ASP A 331 17.05 -14.92 10.06
CA ASP A 331 15.83 -15.43 9.46
C ASP A 331 16.13 -15.81 8.00
N SER A 332 15.37 -16.76 7.45
CA SER A 332 15.45 -17.03 6.03
C SER A 332 14.12 -17.37 5.41
N THR A 333 13.95 -16.92 4.17
CA THR A 333 12.86 -17.29 3.29
C THR A 333 13.44 -18.00 2.08
N THR A 334 12.98 -19.22 1.80
CA THR A 334 13.39 -19.97 0.62
C THR A 334 12.25 -20.01 -0.38
N VAL A 335 12.55 -19.58 -1.60
CA VAL A 335 11.66 -19.60 -2.76
C VAL A 335 12.07 -20.77 -3.63
N THR A 336 11.14 -21.70 -3.88
CA THR A 336 11.37 -22.83 -4.79
C THR A 336 10.59 -22.62 -6.07
N ASP A 337 11.29 -22.53 -7.20
CA ASP A 337 10.67 -22.38 -8.52
C ASP A 337 10.04 -23.71 -9.02
N PRO A 338 9.30 -23.68 -10.14
CA PRO A 338 8.67 -24.88 -10.69
C PRO A 338 9.65 -25.97 -11.17
N TYR A 339 10.92 -25.65 -11.37
CA TYR A 339 11.97 -26.58 -11.78
C TYR A 339 12.74 -27.15 -10.59
N GLY A 340 12.39 -26.74 -9.36
CA GLY A 340 13.05 -27.16 -8.12
C GLY A 340 14.27 -26.33 -7.76
N THR A 341 14.57 -25.26 -8.49
CA THR A 341 15.63 -24.29 -8.13
C THR A 341 15.23 -23.57 -6.86
N LYS A 342 16.19 -23.40 -5.94
CA LYS A 342 15.96 -22.74 -4.65
C LYS A 342 16.76 -21.44 -4.56
N THR A 343 16.08 -20.35 -4.24
CA THR A 343 16.68 -19.07 -3.87
C THR A 343 16.41 -18.83 -2.38
N SER A 344 17.45 -18.64 -1.58
CA SER A 344 17.34 -18.38 -0.15
C SER A 344 17.68 -16.93 0.16
N PHE A 345 16.70 -16.20 0.67
CA PHE A 345 16.87 -14.87 1.23
C PHE A 345 17.23 -15.04 2.69
N ILE A 346 18.41 -14.58 3.08
CA ILE A 346 18.88 -14.59 4.47
C ILE A 346 18.78 -13.17 4.98
N MET A 347 18.34 -12.99 6.22
CA MET A 347 17.96 -11.68 6.71
C MET A 347 18.23 -11.59 8.20
N TYR A 348 18.72 -10.43 8.63
CA TYR A 348 18.90 -10.15 10.04
C TYR A 348 17.54 -9.98 10.72
N GLY A 349 17.12 -11.03 11.43
CA GLY A 349 15.95 -11.04 12.30
C GLY A 349 16.18 -10.27 13.60
N TYR A 350 15.18 -10.25 14.47
CA TYR A 350 15.27 -9.53 15.74
C TYR A 350 16.07 -10.34 16.78
N PRO A 351 17.21 -9.83 17.29
CA PRO A 351 17.98 -10.55 18.31
C PRO A 351 17.33 -10.40 19.70
N TYR A 352 17.45 -11.43 20.55
CA TYR A 352 16.90 -11.46 21.92
C TYR A 352 17.31 -10.25 22.80
N ASN A 353 18.48 -9.66 22.53
CA ASN A 353 18.95 -8.43 23.17
C ASN A 353 19.64 -7.54 22.12
N PRO A 354 18.89 -6.70 21.40
CA PRO A 354 19.51 -5.81 20.43
C PRO A 354 20.29 -4.75 21.20
N THR A 355 21.62 -4.82 21.10
CA THR A 355 22.46 -3.71 21.54
C THR A 355 22.25 -2.52 20.60
N PRO A 356 22.42 -1.26 21.06
CA PRO A 356 22.30 -0.07 20.22
C PRO A 356 23.03 -0.15 18.87
N GLY A 357 24.13 -0.92 18.82
CA GLY A 357 24.92 -1.16 17.61
C GLY A 357 24.41 -2.25 16.66
N ASN A 358 23.25 -2.87 16.88
CA ASN A 358 22.71 -3.93 16.02
C ASN A 358 21.31 -3.64 15.45
N TYR A 359 20.59 -2.61 15.94
CA TYR A 359 19.26 -2.26 15.40
C TYR A 359 19.28 -1.88 13.92
N TRP A 360 20.38 -1.30 13.43
CA TRP A 360 20.53 -0.95 12.03
C TRP A 360 20.60 -2.17 11.10
N LYS A 361 20.87 -3.37 11.65
CA LYS A 361 20.96 -4.61 10.88
C LYS A 361 19.60 -5.20 10.54
N LEU A 362 18.53 -4.86 11.28
CA LEU A 362 17.22 -5.49 11.11
C LEU A 362 16.69 -5.36 9.68
N GLY A 363 16.32 -6.49 9.08
CA GLY A 363 15.82 -6.54 7.71
C GLY A 363 16.87 -6.33 6.61
N LEU A 364 18.16 -6.23 6.96
CA LEU A 364 19.23 -6.30 5.97
C LEU A 364 19.42 -7.74 5.50
N THR A 365 19.55 -7.91 4.19
CA THR A 365 19.82 -9.16 3.48
C THR A 365 21.29 -9.30 3.12
#